data_AF-A0A938T4I7-F1
#
_entry.id   AF-A0A938T4I7-F1
#
_cell.length_a   1.000
_cell.length_b   1.000
_cell.length_c   1.000
_cell.angle_alpha   90.00
_cell.angle_beta   90.00
_cell.angle_gamma   90.00
#
_symmetry.space_group_name_H-M   'P 1'
#
loop_
_entity.id
_entity.type
_entity.pdbx_description
1 polymer ?
#
loop_
_entity_poly.entity_id
_entity_poly.type
_entity_poly.pdbx_seq_one_letter_code
_entity_poly.pdbx_strand_id
1 'polypeptide(L)' 'MSMPRKYRPQGLDILYEDRDLLVIHKHAGLLTMSFHRDESQTAERILTDYLRKGAARSKLRALVVHRL' A
#
# COMPACT_ATOMS: atom_id res chain seq x y z
N MET A 1 9.13 -13.29 10.35
CA MET A 1 9.33 -13.74 8.96
C MET A 1 9.87 -12.56 8.16
N SER A 2 11.08 -12.63 7.57
CA SER A 2 11.62 -11.50 6.80
C SER A 2 11.02 -11.49 5.40
N MET A 3 10.37 -10.37 5.03
CA MET A 3 9.81 -10.22 3.69
C MET A 3 10.92 -10.03 2.64
N PRO A 4 10.81 -10.67 1.46
CA PRO A 4 11.75 -10.47 0.37
C PRO A 4 11.85 -8.98 0.02
N ARG A 5 13.07 -8.43 -0.08
CA ARG A 5 13.33 -6.99 -0.38
C ARG A 5 12.57 -6.47 -1.60
N LYS A 6 12.27 -7.35 -2.56
CA LYS A 6 11.62 -7.01 -3.84
C LYS A 6 10.22 -6.41 -3.69
N TYR A 7 9.52 -6.67 -2.59
CA TYR A 7 8.14 -6.21 -2.38
C TYR A 7 8.01 -5.23 -1.21
N ARG A 8 9.11 -4.64 -0.71
CA ARG A 8 8.96 -3.64 0.34
C ARG A 8 8.26 -2.39 -0.20
N PRO A 9 7.12 -1.98 0.39
CA PRO A 9 6.47 -0.73 0.00
C PRO A 9 7.42 0.43 0.32
N GLN A 10 7.52 1.40 -0.60
CA GLN A 10 8.35 2.60 -0.43
C GLN A 10 7.51 3.76 0.11
N GLY A 11 8.10 4.63 0.93
CA GLY A 11 7.43 5.82 1.47
C GLY A 11 6.41 5.55 2.58
N LEU A 12 6.34 4.33 3.10
CA LEU A 12 5.53 3.95 4.25
C LEU A 12 6.14 2.76 4.99
N ASP A 13 5.78 2.60 6.25
CA ASP A 13 6.11 1.43 7.06
C ASP A 13 4.82 0.66 7.41
N ILE A 14 4.87 -0.67 7.32
CA ILE A 14 3.78 -1.52 7.81
C ILE A 14 3.94 -1.68 9.32
N LEU A 15 2.96 -1.20 10.09
CA LEU A 15 2.93 -1.32 11.55
C LEU A 15 2.24 -2.60 12.01
N TYR A 16 1.20 -3.00 11.28
CA TYR A 16 0.42 -4.20 11.55
C TYR A 16 -0.19 -4.75 10.26
N GLU A 17 -0.20 -6.07 10.12
CA GLU A 17 -0.80 -6.80 9.00
C GLU A 17 -1.47 -8.07 9.53
N ASP A 18 -2.74 -8.25 9.22
CA ASP A 18 -3.44 -9.51 9.36
C ASP A 18 -4.20 -9.85 8.05
N ARG A 19 -5.17 -10.76 8.13
CA ARG A 19 -5.96 -11.21 6.97
C ARG A 19 -6.87 -10.11 6.41
N ASP A 20 -7.35 -9.21 7.27
CA ASP A 20 -8.49 -8.33 7.01
C ASP A 20 -8.11 -6.84 7.13
N LEU A 21 -7.03 -6.50 7.86
CA LEU A 21 -6.58 -5.14 8.14
C LEU A 21 -5.08 -4.97 7.90
N LEU A 22 -4.74 -3.79 7.38
CA LEU A 22 -3.37 -3.30 7.27
C LEU A 22 -3.28 -1.91 7.91
N VAL A 23 -2.38 -1.75 8.88
CA VAL A 23 -2.08 -0.46 9.52
C VAL A 23 -0.69 -0.02 9.11
N ILE A 24 -0.59 1.22 8.63
CA ILE A 24 0.64 1.77 8.07
C ILE A 24 0.98 3.12 8.67
N HIS A 25 2.27 3.37 8.80
CA HIS A 25 2.81 4.71 9.03
C HIS A 25 3.15 5.32 7.67
N LYS A 26 2.37 6.31 7.24
CA LYS A 26 2.57 7.01 5.95
C LYS A 26 3.60 8.11 6.15
N HIS A 27 4.67 8.14 5.36
CA HIS A 27 5.65 9.21 5.45
C HIS A 27 5.06 10.54 4.95
N ALA A 28 5.66 11.66 5.38
CA ALA A 28 5.28 12.98 4.90
C ALA A 28 5.51 13.08 3.37
N GLY A 29 4.63 13.80 2.67
CA GLY A 29 4.70 13.96 1.21
C GLY A 29 4.14 12.79 0.39
N LEU A 30 3.87 11.62 1.00
CA LEU A 30 3.13 10.55 0.32
C LEU A 30 1.63 10.83 0.38
N LEU A 31 0.95 10.80 -0.76
CA LEU A 31 -0.49 10.94 -0.82
C LEU A 31 -1.19 9.67 -0.35
N THR A 32 -2.32 9.79 0.35
CA THR A 32 -3.09 8.61 0.78
C THR A 32 -3.83 7.97 -0.40
N MET A 33 -4.51 8.78 -1.20
CA MET A 33 -5.26 8.39 -2.40
C MET A 33 -5.14 9.49 -3.46
N SER A 34 -5.27 9.12 -4.72
CA SER A 34 -5.22 10.07 -5.84
C SER A 34 -6.54 10.83 -5.93
N PHE A 35 -6.50 12.15 -6.04
CA PHE A 35 -7.73 12.94 -6.29
C PHE A 35 -8.11 12.92 -7.78
N HIS A 36 -7.11 12.80 -8.67
CA HIS A 36 -7.26 12.67 -10.13
C HIS A 36 -6.48 11.44 -10.60
N ARG A 37 -6.91 10.83 -11.73
CA ARG A 37 -6.44 9.50 -12.18
C ARG A 37 -4.93 9.38 -12.49
N ASP A 38 -4.20 10.49 -12.46
CA ASP A 38 -2.82 10.56 -12.94
C ASP A 38 -1.75 10.50 -11.84
N GLU A 39 -2.12 10.57 -10.56
CA GLU A 39 -1.15 10.43 -9.48
C GLU A 39 -0.86 8.96 -9.19
N SER A 40 0.36 8.53 -9.52
CA SER A 40 0.81 7.15 -9.44
C SER A 40 1.47 6.78 -8.11
N GLN A 41 1.84 7.76 -7.28
CA GLN A 41 2.56 7.56 -6.01
C GLN A 41 1.65 7.83 -4.81
N THR A 42 0.75 6.88 -4.53
CA THR A 42 -0.15 6.94 -3.38
C THR A 42 -0.02 5.71 -2.50
N ALA A 43 -0.30 5.86 -1.21
CA ALA A 43 -0.31 4.76 -0.26
C ALA A 43 -1.25 3.64 -0.72
N GLU A 44 -2.46 3.97 -1.18
CA GLU A 44 -3.41 2.98 -1.72
C GLU A 44 -2.80 2.12 -2.85
N ARG A 45 -2.11 2.75 -3.82
CA ARG A 45 -1.52 2.04 -4.95
C ARG A 45 -0.31 1.20 -4.56
N ILE A 46 0.58 1.76 -3.75
CA ILE A 46 1.76 1.07 -3.21
C ILE A 46 1.33 -0.17 -2.40
N LEU A 47 0.31 -0.02 -1.55
CA LEU A 47 -0.22 -1.12 -0.75
C LEU A 47 -0.97 -2.15 -1.57
N THR A 48 -1.67 -1.74 -2.62
CA THR A 48 -2.31 -2.66 -3.56
C THR A 48 -1.26 -3.53 -4.28
N ASP A 49 -0.16 -2.93 -4.74
CA ASP A 49 0.92 -3.67 -5.39
C ASP A 49 1.65 -4.60 -4.40
N TYR A 50 1.84 -4.13 -3.17
CA TYR A 50 2.34 -4.93 -2.05
C TYR A 50 1.46 -6.17 -1.80
N LEU A 51 0.14 -6.02 -1.66
CA LEU A 51 -0.80 -7.12 -1.42
C LEU A 51 -0.82 -8.15 -2.55
N ARG A 52 -0.62 -7.69 -3.79
CA ARG A 52 -0.54 -8.58 -4.96
C ARG A 52 0.75 -9.39 -5.00
N LYS A 53 1.83 -8.95 -4.34
CA LYS A 53 3.14 -9.63 -4.29
C LYS A 53 3.64 -10.04 -5.69
N GLY A 54 3.40 -9.19 -6.69
CA GLY A 54 3.76 -9.44 -8.10
C GLY A 54 2.78 -10.31 -8.89
N ALA A 55 1.71 -10.83 -8.29
CA ALA A 55 0.67 -11.57 -9.01
C ALA A 55 -0.23 -10.63 -9.81
N ALA A 56 0.14 -10.35 -11.06
CA ALA A 56 -0.56 -9.42 -11.95
C ALA A 56 -2.06 -9.73 -12.18
N ARG A 57 -2.47 -11.00 -12.03
CA ARG A 57 -3.88 -11.43 -12.16
C ARG A 57 -4.68 -11.32 -10.85
N SER A 58 -4.03 -11.01 -9.72
CA SER A 58 -4.71 -10.88 -8.43
C SER A 58 -5.64 -9.67 -8.43
N LYS A 59 -6.86 -9.87 -7.92
CA LYS A 59 -7.87 -8.82 -7.77
C LYS A 59 -7.76 -8.08 -6.43
N LEU A 60 -6.84 -8.47 -5.55
CA LEU A 60 -6.63 -7.79 -4.28
C LEU A 60 -6.32 -6.30 -4.49
N ARG A 61 -6.91 -5.47 -3.62
CA ARG A 61 -6.75 -4.02 -3.58
C ARG A 61 -6.80 -3.56 -2.12
N ALA A 62 -5.97 -2.59 -1.78
CA ALA A 62 -6.10 -1.88 -0.51
C ALA A 62 -7.35 -0.99 -0.57
N LEU A 63 -8.17 -1.02 0.47
CA LEU A 63 -9.32 -0.14 0.61
C LEU A 63 -9.06 0.81 1.77
N VAL A 64 -9.01 2.11 1.45
CA VAL A 64 -8.72 3.14 2.44
C VAL A 64 -9.99 3.43 3.23
N VAL A 65 -9.94 3.22 4.55
CA VAL A 65 -11.06 3.49 5.47
C VAL A 65 -11.00 4.90 6.07
N HIS A 66 -9.80 5.46 6.21
CA HIS A 66 -9.55 6.81 6.72
C HIS A 66 -8.33 7.43 6.03
N ARG A 67 -8.28 8.77 5.91
CA ARG A 67 -7.14 9.50 5.32
C ARG A 67 -6.61 10.57 6.27
N LEU A 68 -5.30 10.80 6.20
CA LEU A 68 -4.57 11.87 6.88
C LEU A 68 -4.19 12.96 5.86
#